data_AF-A0A1Q9NXU9-F1
#
_entry.id   AF-A0A1Q9NXU9-F1
#
_cell.length_a   1.000
_cell.length_b   1.000
_cell.length_c   1.000
_cell.angle_alpha   90.00
_cell.angle_beta   90.00
_cell.angle_gamma   90.00
#
_symmetry.space_group_name_H-M   'P 1'
#
loop_
_entity.id
_entity.type
_entity.pdbx_description
1 polymer ?
#
loop_
_entity_poly.entity_id
_entity_poly.type
_entity_poly.pdbx_seq_one_letter_code
_entity_poly.pdbx_strand_id
1 'polypeptide(L)'
;MITFAISKLGFGHLTRQFALCEAIRSLDDSINFQFIISDNQYSFFKNYFAENIILTDTSFFSPCITLSKADTVDIDSSIYSFQMAIDFDTQIRNDSEWGRVLENTDLLINDIEFFHNSIARKMNIPTVNISNFTWSDLLKPYANSRLTRDIMNYERMVDFNIKLPLATACESYDDDFEELGLLARKVDTNKLNKLKRSINTTTARILITSININSSYQINELISILTLDYLVMVPEKLFLNLNLAKENDNLHERSN
;
A
#
# COMPACT_ATOMS: atom_id res chain seq x y z
N MET A 1 4.02 5.65 21.56
CA MET A 1 3.86 4.48 20.69
C MET A 1 3.28 4.95 19.36
N ILE A 2 3.93 4.61 18.25
CA ILE A 2 3.36 4.77 16.91
C ILE A 2 2.85 3.40 16.46
N THR A 3 1.59 3.32 16.07
CA THR A 3 0.97 2.08 15.60
C THR A 3 0.81 2.13 14.10
N PHE A 4 1.28 1.09 13.42
CA PHE A 4 1.12 0.93 11.97
C PHE A 4 0.00 -0.06 11.68
N ALA A 5 -1.07 0.39 11.02
CA ALA A 5 -2.09 -0.49 10.46
C ALA A 5 -1.84 -0.68 8.97
N ILE A 6 -1.52 -1.91 8.58
CA ILE A 6 -1.02 -2.20 7.24
C ILE A 6 -1.94 -3.21 6.59
N SER A 7 -2.38 -2.91 5.37
CA SER A 7 -3.17 -3.87 4.63
C SER A 7 -2.45 -5.21 4.45
N LYS A 8 -3.24 -6.28 4.50
CA LYS A 8 -2.81 -7.64 4.16
C LYS A 8 -2.39 -7.83 2.69
N LEU A 9 -2.47 -6.78 1.86
CA LEU A 9 -2.04 -6.81 0.46
C LEU A 9 -0.52 -6.95 0.34
N GLY A 10 -0.03 -8.18 0.25
CA GLY A 10 1.38 -8.46 -0.06
C GLY A 10 2.39 -7.99 1.01
N PHE A 11 3.66 -8.24 0.74
CA PHE A 11 4.75 -7.91 1.68
C PHE A 11 5.37 -6.54 1.44
N GLY A 12 5.16 -5.94 0.26
CA GLY A 12 5.70 -4.63 -0.12
C GLY A 12 5.30 -3.52 0.86
N HIS A 13 4.02 -3.49 1.23
CA HIS A 13 3.44 -2.53 2.19
C HIS A 13 4.15 -2.61 3.55
N LEU A 14 4.31 -3.82 4.10
CA LEU A 14 5.04 -3.99 5.36
C LEU A 14 6.52 -3.59 5.25
N THR A 15 7.20 -3.94 4.16
CA THR A 15 8.63 -3.60 4.00
C THR A 15 8.90 -2.10 3.89
N ARG A 16 7.99 -1.31 3.32
CA ARG A 16 8.15 0.15 3.26
C ARG A 16 7.93 0.79 4.62
N GLN A 17 7.00 0.27 5.44
CA GLN A 17 6.82 0.76 6.80
C GLN A 17 8.06 0.52 7.67
N PHE A 18 8.84 -0.53 7.41
CA PHE A 18 10.14 -0.68 8.08
C PHE A 18 11.14 0.42 7.73
N ALA A 19 11.15 0.88 6.48
CA ALA A 19 12.00 2.00 6.09
C ALA A 19 11.60 3.28 6.84
N LEU A 20 10.29 3.49 7.04
CA LEU A 20 9.78 4.61 7.82
C LEU A 20 10.16 4.48 9.30
N CYS A 21 10.00 3.32 9.92
CA CYS A 21 10.47 3.10 11.30
C CYS A 21 11.96 3.37 11.46
N GLU A 22 12.81 2.89 10.53
CA GLU A 22 14.26 3.18 10.55
C GLU A 22 14.53 4.69 10.45
N ALA A 23 13.79 5.42 9.62
CA ALA A 23 13.90 6.86 9.50
C ALA A 23 13.45 7.58 10.79
N ILE A 24 12.30 7.20 11.36
CA ILE A 24 11.80 7.78 12.62
C ILE A 24 12.79 7.52 13.76
N ARG A 25 13.31 6.29 13.91
CA ARG A 25 14.31 5.96 14.94
C ARG A 25 15.62 6.72 14.78
N SER A 26 15.96 7.14 13.56
CA SER A 26 17.15 7.97 13.34
C SER A 26 16.97 9.41 13.83
N LEU A 27 15.72 9.85 14.03
CA LEU A 27 15.37 11.14 14.60
C LEU A 27 15.18 11.06 16.12
N ASP A 28 14.53 10.00 16.60
CA ASP A 28 14.29 9.73 18.03
C ASP A 28 14.25 8.21 18.28
N ASP A 29 15.24 7.69 19.00
CA ASP A 29 15.40 6.26 19.26
C ASP A 29 14.51 5.73 20.40
N SER A 30 13.85 6.63 21.15
CA SER A 30 12.92 6.30 22.24
C SER A 30 11.52 5.92 21.76
N ILE A 31 11.21 6.18 20.48
CA ILE A 31 9.92 5.87 19.87
C ILE A 31 9.75 4.35 19.74
N ASN A 32 8.68 3.84 20.35
CA ASN A 32 8.24 2.45 20.22
C ASN A 32 7.21 2.29 19.11
N PHE A 33 7.20 1.11 18.49
CA PHE A 33 6.32 0.78 17.37
C PHE A 33 5.47 -0.46 17.65
N GLN A 34 4.22 -0.39 17.21
CA GLN A 34 3.28 -1.51 17.16
C GLN A 34 2.85 -1.72 15.72
N PHE A 35 2.62 -2.97 15.33
CA PHE A 35 2.14 -3.30 13.99
C PHE A 35 0.87 -4.15 14.07
N ILE A 36 -0.14 -3.68 13.34
CA ILE A 36 -1.38 -4.39 13.03
C ILE A 36 -1.22 -4.95 11.60
N ILE A 37 -0.99 -6.26 11.51
CA ILE A 37 -0.66 -6.97 10.28
C ILE A 37 -1.35 -8.33 10.22
N SER A 38 -1.44 -8.92 9.04
CA SER A 38 -1.98 -10.27 8.86
C SER A 38 -1.05 -11.38 9.39
N ASP A 39 -1.62 -12.55 9.70
CA ASP A 39 -0.89 -13.76 10.09
C ASP A 39 0.22 -14.16 9.12
N ASN A 40 -0.02 -13.99 7.82
CA ASN A 40 0.95 -14.33 6.80
C ASN A 40 2.15 -13.37 6.83
N GLN A 41 1.89 -12.07 6.93
CA GLN A 41 2.92 -11.05 7.14
C GLN A 41 3.67 -11.30 8.44
N TYR A 42 2.96 -11.56 9.54
CA TYR A 42 3.56 -11.92 10.82
C TYR A 42 4.49 -13.13 10.70
N SER A 43 3.98 -14.24 10.17
CA SER A 43 4.72 -15.49 10.05
C SER A 43 5.98 -15.35 9.21
N PHE A 44 5.91 -14.52 8.16
CA PHE A 44 7.06 -14.23 7.30
C PHE A 44 8.09 -13.33 7.98
N PHE A 45 7.64 -12.26 8.66
CA PHE A 45 8.51 -11.22 9.19
C PHE A 45 8.94 -11.42 10.64
N LYS A 46 8.33 -12.33 11.41
CA LYS A 46 8.61 -12.51 12.85
C LYS A 46 10.10 -12.65 13.21
N ASN A 47 10.88 -13.29 12.34
CA ASN A 47 12.31 -13.52 12.53
C ASN A 47 13.20 -12.35 12.04
N TYR A 48 12.62 -11.37 11.37
CA TYR A 48 13.31 -10.18 10.87
C TYR A 48 13.17 -8.98 11.82
N PHE A 49 12.37 -9.10 12.88
CA PHE A 49 12.15 -8.04 13.86
C PHE A 49 13.24 -8.02 14.95
N ALA A 50 13.70 -6.83 15.31
CA ALA A 50 14.46 -6.57 16.54
C ALA A 50 13.49 -6.39 17.73
N GLU A 51 14.00 -6.50 18.97
CA GLU A 51 13.29 -6.73 20.25
C GLU A 51 12.12 -5.81 20.66
N ASN A 52 11.66 -4.85 19.85
CA ASN A 52 10.66 -3.84 20.24
C ASN A 52 9.46 -3.73 19.29
N ILE A 53 8.98 -4.84 18.73
CA ILE A 53 7.81 -4.84 17.83
C ILE A 53 6.70 -5.66 18.48
N ILE A 54 5.69 -4.95 18.96
CA ILE A 54 4.45 -5.55 19.41
C ILE A 54 3.63 -5.86 18.17
N LEU A 55 3.49 -7.15 17.90
CA LEU A 55 2.72 -7.68 16.81
C LEU A 55 1.37 -8.07 17.37
N THR A 56 0.37 -7.26 17.07
CA THR A 56 -1.00 -7.58 17.42
C THR A 56 -1.57 -8.36 16.26
N ASP A 57 -1.72 -9.67 16.45
CA ASP A 57 -2.52 -10.50 15.57
C ASP A 57 -3.93 -9.90 15.53
N THR A 58 -4.28 -9.37 14.37
CA THR A 58 -5.64 -9.03 14.05
C THR A 58 -6.28 -10.20 13.33
N SER A 59 -6.66 -11.22 14.11
CA SER A 59 -7.79 -12.12 13.79
C SER A 59 -9.09 -11.35 13.49
N PHE A 60 -9.06 -10.04 13.72
CA PHE A 60 -9.97 -9.04 13.19
C PHE A 60 -9.96 -8.96 11.65
N PHE A 61 -11.17 -8.86 11.12
CA PHE A 61 -11.43 -8.76 9.70
C PHE A 61 -10.99 -7.39 9.15
N SER A 62 -9.82 -7.29 8.50
CA SER A 62 -9.52 -6.16 7.61
C SER A 62 -9.82 -6.56 6.16
N PRO A 63 -10.55 -5.76 5.36
CA PRO A 63 -10.89 -6.13 3.99
C PRO A 63 -9.68 -6.03 3.06
N CYS A 64 -9.63 -6.87 2.02
CA CYS A 64 -8.60 -6.80 0.97
C CYS A 64 -9.07 -7.54 -0.28
N ILE A 65 -8.34 -7.38 -1.39
CA ILE A 65 -8.52 -8.21 -2.57
C ILE A 65 -8.28 -9.69 -2.26
N THR A 66 -9.13 -10.54 -2.81
CA THR A 66 -8.99 -12.00 -2.73
C THR A 66 -8.36 -12.50 -4.02
N LEU A 67 -7.40 -13.41 -3.91
CA LEU A 67 -6.77 -14.06 -5.04
C LEU A 67 -7.36 -15.46 -5.22
N SER A 68 -7.93 -15.75 -6.39
CA SER A 68 -8.38 -17.12 -6.73
C SER A 68 -7.21 -18.01 -7.14
N LYS A 69 -6.15 -17.41 -7.70
CA LYS A 69 -4.86 -18.02 -8.05
C LYS A 69 -3.74 -16.99 -7.85
N ALA A 70 -2.49 -17.40 -7.94
CA ALA A 70 -1.31 -16.55 -7.68
C ALA A 70 -1.31 -15.20 -8.44
N ASP A 71 -1.97 -15.12 -9.59
CA ASP A 71 -2.01 -13.95 -10.48
C ASP A 71 -3.43 -13.49 -10.85
N THR A 72 -4.47 -14.04 -10.21
CA THR A 72 -5.86 -13.80 -10.59
C THR A 72 -6.66 -13.30 -9.39
N VAL A 73 -7.25 -12.11 -9.53
CA VAL A 73 -8.14 -11.53 -8.52
C VAL A 73 -9.53 -12.14 -8.65
N ASP A 74 -10.09 -12.57 -7.52
CA ASP A 74 -11.51 -12.89 -7.38
C ASP A 74 -12.27 -11.61 -7.01
N ILE A 75 -12.89 -10.99 -8.00
CA ILE A 75 -13.58 -9.70 -7.83
C ILE A 75 -14.79 -9.83 -6.90
N ASP A 76 -15.58 -10.89 -7.03
CA ASP A 76 -16.79 -11.08 -6.23
C ASP A 76 -16.43 -11.29 -4.76
N SER A 77 -15.45 -12.16 -4.47
CA SER A 77 -14.96 -12.36 -3.10
C SER A 77 -14.30 -11.10 -2.54
N SER A 78 -13.61 -10.31 -3.38
CA SER A 78 -13.05 -9.02 -2.96
C SER A 78 -14.15 -8.05 -2.55
N ILE A 79 -15.15 -7.82 -3.41
CA ILE A 79 -16.28 -6.94 -3.13
C ILE A 79 -17.03 -7.38 -1.88
N TYR A 80 -17.29 -8.69 -1.74
CA TYR A 80 -17.90 -9.26 -0.54
C TYR A 80 -17.08 -8.94 0.70
N SER A 81 -15.75 -9.07 0.64
CA SER A 81 -14.88 -8.74 1.78
C SER A 81 -15.03 -7.27 2.19
N PHE A 82 -15.06 -6.33 1.23
CA PHE A 82 -15.24 -4.92 1.57
C PHE A 82 -16.65 -4.63 2.09
N GLN A 83 -17.69 -5.24 1.52
CA GLN A 83 -19.07 -5.07 1.99
C GLN A 83 -19.22 -5.55 3.43
N MET A 84 -18.67 -6.72 3.77
CA MET A 84 -18.68 -7.24 5.14
C MET A 84 -18.00 -6.28 6.13
N ALA A 85 -16.92 -5.61 5.73
CA ALA A 85 -16.24 -4.64 6.58
C ALA A 85 -17.16 -3.45 6.90
N ILE A 86 -17.84 -2.93 5.88
CA ILE A 86 -18.80 -1.82 6.06
C ILE A 86 -20.00 -2.26 6.92
N ASP A 87 -20.52 -3.48 6.70
CA ASP A 87 -21.68 -3.98 7.43
C ASP A 87 -21.36 -4.24 8.92
N PHE A 88 -20.13 -4.65 9.23
CA PHE A 88 -19.69 -4.87 10.61
C PHE A 88 -19.30 -3.59 11.37
N ASP A 89 -19.19 -2.45 10.69
CA ASP A 89 -18.74 -1.19 11.31
C ASP A 89 -19.51 -0.82 12.58
N THR A 90 -20.83 -0.97 12.57
CA THR A 90 -21.65 -0.59 13.73
C THR A 90 -21.34 -1.48 14.93
N GLN A 91 -21.01 -2.75 14.70
CA GLN A 91 -20.56 -3.65 15.77
C GLN A 91 -19.18 -3.22 16.28
N ILE A 92 -18.25 -2.95 15.37
CA ILE A 92 -16.87 -2.56 15.67
C ILE A 92 -16.80 -1.27 16.48
N ARG A 93 -17.55 -0.24 16.07
CA ARG A 93 -17.59 1.04 16.78
C ARG A 93 -18.13 0.92 18.20
N ASN A 94 -18.96 -0.09 18.48
CA ASN A 94 -19.61 -0.26 19.77
C ASN A 94 -18.90 -1.26 20.68
N ASP A 95 -18.10 -2.16 20.13
CA ASP A 95 -17.40 -3.20 20.87
C ASP A 95 -16.03 -2.68 21.36
N SER A 96 -15.87 -2.65 22.68
CA SER A 96 -14.65 -2.16 23.33
C SER A 96 -13.42 -2.99 23.01
N GLU A 97 -13.57 -4.26 22.64
CA GLU A 97 -12.44 -5.13 22.28
C GLU A 97 -11.70 -4.62 21.04
N TRP A 98 -12.40 -3.94 20.13
CA TRP A 98 -11.79 -3.33 18.95
C TRP A 98 -10.92 -2.11 19.29
N GLY A 99 -11.20 -1.43 20.40
CA GLY A 99 -10.35 -0.34 20.88
C GLY A 99 -9.03 -0.83 21.49
N ARG A 100 -8.97 -2.09 21.94
CA ARG A 100 -7.77 -2.64 22.62
C ARG A 100 -6.55 -2.71 21.71
N VAL A 101 -6.74 -2.91 20.41
CA VAL A 101 -5.62 -2.96 19.46
C VAL A 101 -4.93 -1.60 19.30
N LEU A 102 -5.64 -0.51 19.61
CA LEU A 102 -5.11 0.86 19.59
C LEU A 102 -4.84 1.39 21.01
N GLU A 103 -4.92 0.55 22.04
CA GLU A 103 -4.61 0.96 23.41
C GLU A 103 -3.15 1.41 23.50
N ASN A 104 -2.89 2.55 24.16
CA ASN A 104 -1.57 3.20 24.25
C ASN A 104 -1.00 3.73 22.93
N THR A 105 -1.78 3.77 21.84
CA THR A 105 -1.36 4.39 20.58
C THR A 105 -1.41 5.91 20.70
N ASP A 106 -0.29 6.58 20.44
CA ASP A 106 -0.21 8.05 20.40
C ASP A 106 -0.43 8.60 18.97
N LEU A 107 -0.16 7.78 17.96
CA LEU A 107 -0.33 8.09 16.54
C LEU A 107 -0.60 6.79 15.77
N LEU A 108 -1.65 6.79 14.96
CA LEU A 108 -1.94 5.72 14.01
C LEU A 108 -1.43 6.12 12.62
N ILE A 109 -0.61 5.27 12.01
CA ILE A 109 -0.19 5.40 10.62
C ILE A 109 -0.79 4.25 9.82
N ASN A 110 -1.63 4.56 8.84
CA ASN A 110 -2.20 3.57 7.96
C ASN A 110 -1.44 3.48 6.65
N ASP A 111 -1.22 2.25 6.23
CA ASP A 111 -0.78 1.92 4.89
C ASP A 111 -1.96 1.27 4.15
N ILE A 112 -2.66 2.09 3.34
CA ILE A 112 -3.91 1.83 2.59
C ILE A 112 -5.12 1.33 3.41
N GLU A 113 -4.86 0.74 4.56
CA GLU A 113 -5.82 0.34 5.57
C GLU A 113 -6.74 1.52 5.95
N PHE A 114 -8.05 1.31 6.01
CA PHE A 114 -9.01 2.36 6.43
C PHE A 114 -9.86 1.95 7.63
N PHE A 115 -9.87 0.67 7.95
CA PHE A 115 -10.85 0.05 8.82
C PHE A 115 -10.71 0.54 10.26
N HIS A 116 -9.48 0.80 10.71
CA HIS A 116 -9.23 1.30 12.07
C HIS A 116 -9.48 2.80 12.23
N ASN A 117 -9.73 3.56 11.16
CA ASN A 117 -9.89 5.01 11.24
C ASN A 117 -11.09 5.43 12.10
N SER A 118 -12.19 4.68 12.03
CA SER A 118 -13.38 4.97 12.84
C SER A 118 -13.13 4.75 14.33
N ILE A 119 -12.30 3.76 14.67
CA ILE A 119 -11.89 3.45 16.05
C ILE A 119 -10.93 4.54 16.56
N ALA A 120 -9.90 4.88 15.78
CA ALA A 120 -8.93 5.92 16.12
C ALA A 120 -9.62 7.27 16.36
N ARG A 121 -10.54 7.65 15.47
CA ARG A 121 -11.36 8.86 15.62
C ARG A 121 -12.19 8.87 16.90
N LYS A 122 -12.81 7.74 17.26
CA LYS A 122 -13.57 7.60 18.52
C LYS A 122 -12.66 7.76 19.74
N MET A 123 -11.42 7.29 19.65
CA MET A 123 -10.42 7.37 20.72
C MET A 123 -9.65 8.69 20.74
N ASN A 124 -9.91 9.61 19.80
CA ASN A 124 -9.15 10.85 19.59
C ASN A 124 -7.65 10.59 19.35
N ILE A 125 -7.32 9.51 18.64
CA ILE A 125 -5.95 9.20 18.23
C ILE A 125 -5.66 9.92 16.91
N PRO A 126 -4.62 10.75 16.83
CA PRO A 126 -4.15 11.33 15.57
C PRO A 126 -3.84 10.25 14.54
N THR A 127 -4.28 10.44 13.30
CA THR A 127 -4.19 9.43 12.24
C THR A 127 -3.58 10.01 10.96
N VAL A 128 -2.62 9.28 10.40
CA VAL A 128 -1.96 9.60 9.13
C VAL A 128 -2.19 8.47 8.13
N ASN A 129 -2.65 8.78 6.93
CA ASN A 129 -2.63 7.84 5.80
C ASN A 129 -1.34 8.01 5.00
N ILE A 130 -0.73 6.90 4.59
CA ILE A 130 0.39 6.87 3.65
C ILE A 130 0.10 5.84 2.57
N SER A 131 -0.14 6.27 1.34
CA SER A 131 -0.38 5.33 0.25
C SER A 131 -0.11 5.89 -1.14
N ASN A 132 0.13 4.99 -2.08
CA ASN A 132 0.06 5.25 -3.50
C ASN A 132 -1.31 4.83 -4.10
N PHE A 133 -2.26 4.35 -3.30
CA PHE A 133 -3.61 4.12 -3.78
C PHE A 133 -4.60 3.98 -2.64
N THR A 134 -5.87 4.24 -2.92
CA THR A 134 -6.98 4.07 -1.98
C THR A 134 -7.83 2.88 -2.41
N TRP A 135 -8.52 2.25 -1.45
CA TRP A 135 -9.42 1.15 -1.76
C TRP A 135 -10.65 1.65 -2.51
N SER A 136 -11.15 2.84 -2.18
CA SER A 136 -12.25 3.48 -2.90
C SER A 136 -11.95 3.64 -4.40
N ASP A 137 -10.74 4.10 -4.75
CA ASP A 137 -10.27 4.23 -6.13
C ASP A 137 -10.15 2.86 -6.83
N LEU A 138 -9.47 1.91 -6.19
CA LEU A 138 -9.23 0.59 -6.78
C LEU A 138 -10.52 -0.17 -7.06
N LEU A 139 -11.52 -0.03 -6.19
CA LEU A 139 -12.80 -0.73 -6.32
C LEU A 139 -13.79 0.00 -7.22
N LYS A 140 -13.58 1.28 -7.52
CA LYS A 140 -14.47 2.10 -8.36
C LYS A 140 -14.91 1.44 -9.67
N PRO A 141 -14.06 0.69 -10.42
CA PRO A 141 -14.47 0.02 -11.65
C PRO A 141 -15.32 -1.24 -11.46
N TYR A 142 -15.35 -1.80 -10.24
CA TYR A 142 -15.86 -3.15 -9.98
C TYR A 142 -17.05 -3.17 -9.00
N ALA A 143 -17.02 -2.29 -7.99
CA ALA A 143 -18.02 -2.21 -6.94
C ALA A 143 -19.11 -1.19 -7.27
N ASN A 144 -20.26 -1.33 -6.61
CA ASN A 144 -21.32 -0.34 -6.72
C ASN A 144 -20.90 0.99 -6.05
N SER A 145 -21.51 2.09 -6.50
CA SER A 145 -21.16 3.45 -6.05
C SER A 145 -21.44 3.73 -4.57
N ARG A 146 -22.31 2.94 -3.92
CA ARG A 146 -22.57 3.06 -2.49
C ARG A 146 -21.39 2.52 -1.70
N LEU A 147 -20.93 1.30 -2.00
CA LEU A 147 -19.80 0.68 -1.31
C LEU A 147 -18.53 1.53 -1.43
N THR A 148 -18.22 2.02 -2.62
CA THR A 148 -17.02 2.86 -2.82
C THR A 148 -17.11 4.20 -2.09
N ARG A 149 -18.30 4.80 -2.01
CA ARG A 149 -18.55 5.99 -1.21
C ARG A 149 -18.41 5.72 0.28
N ASP A 150 -18.94 4.61 0.77
CA ASP A 150 -18.84 4.24 2.18
C ASP A 150 -17.36 4.04 2.56
N ILE A 151 -16.58 3.31 1.77
CA ILE A 151 -15.12 3.16 1.95
C ILE A 151 -14.40 4.51 1.97
N MET A 152 -14.68 5.37 0.98
CA MET A 152 -14.10 6.71 0.92
C MET A 152 -14.40 7.55 2.17
N ASN A 153 -15.57 7.36 2.79
CA ASN A 153 -15.88 8.05 4.05
C ASN A 153 -14.99 7.59 5.21
N TYR A 154 -14.57 6.32 5.26
CA TYR A 154 -13.60 5.83 6.25
C TYR A 154 -12.19 6.35 5.97
N GLU A 155 -11.78 6.34 4.70
CA GLU A 155 -10.48 6.85 4.27
C GLU A 155 -10.32 8.34 4.63
N ARG A 156 -11.40 9.12 4.58
CA ARG A 156 -11.48 10.53 5.02
C ARG A 156 -11.45 10.75 6.53
N MET A 157 -11.52 9.70 7.36
CA MET A 157 -11.52 9.86 8.83
C MET A 157 -10.11 10.04 9.42
N VAL A 158 -9.15 10.47 8.62
CA VAL A 158 -7.76 10.72 9.05
C VAL A 158 -7.51 12.21 9.23
N ASP A 159 -6.46 12.54 9.97
CA ASP A 159 -6.06 13.93 10.23
C ASP A 159 -5.06 14.45 9.18
N PHE A 160 -4.38 13.54 8.48
CA PHE A 160 -3.37 13.91 7.48
C PHE A 160 -3.16 12.80 6.45
N ASN A 161 -2.94 13.19 5.19
CA ASN A 161 -2.67 12.25 4.10
C ASN A 161 -1.29 12.49 3.48
N ILE A 162 -0.60 11.40 3.17
CA ILE A 162 0.64 11.38 2.40
C ILE A 162 0.42 10.54 1.15
N LYS A 163 0.55 11.19 -0.01
CA LYS A 163 0.45 10.56 -1.32
C LYS A 163 1.86 10.18 -1.81
N LEU A 164 2.06 8.89 -2.02
CA LEU A 164 3.31 8.35 -2.56
C LEU A 164 3.32 8.37 -4.11
N PRO A 165 4.47 8.24 -4.78
CA PRO A 165 4.55 8.24 -6.24
C PRO A 165 3.86 7.02 -6.87
N LEU A 166 3.58 7.10 -8.19
CA LEU A 166 2.87 6.07 -8.96
C LEU A 166 1.47 5.80 -8.40
N ALA A 167 0.79 6.89 -8.00
CA ALA A 167 -0.46 6.78 -7.27
C ALA A 167 -1.71 6.64 -8.15
N THR A 168 -2.80 6.15 -7.57
CA THR A 168 -4.14 6.43 -8.10
C THR A 168 -4.51 7.90 -7.87
N ALA A 169 -5.73 8.31 -8.22
CA ALA A 169 -6.19 9.66 -7.98
C ALA A 169 -6.15 10.03 -6.48
N CYS A 170 -6.36 9.04 -5.62
CA CYS A 170 -6.62 9.15 -4.19
C CYS A 170 -7.79 10.10 -3.92
N GLU A 171 -8.95 9.86 -4.56
CA GLU A 171 -10.11 10.78 -4.51
C GLU A 171 -10.59 11.06 -3.07
N SER A 172 -10.36 10.13 -2.14
CA SER A 172 -10.70 10.28 -0.74
C SER A 172 -9.80 11.23 0.05
N TYR A 173 -8.71 11.73 -0.54
CA TYR A 173 -7.83 12.70 0.12
C TYR A 173 -8.33 14.15 -0.04
N ASP A 174 -9.35 14.40 -0.87
CA ASP A 174 -9.99 15.72 -1.05
C ASP A 174 -9.01 16.89 -1.31
N ASP A 175 -7.92 16.62 -2.05
CA ASP A 175 -6.81 17.56 -2.30
C ASP A 175 -6.07 18.06 -1.04
N ASP A 176 -6.28 17.41 0.11
CA ASP A 176 -5.61 17.66 1.39
C ASP A 176 -4.59 16.56 1.69
N PHE A 177 -3.44 16.64 1.03
CA PHE A 177 -2.33 15.70 1.16
C PHE A 177 -0.97 16.34 0.88
N GLU A 178 0.09 15.75 1.45
CA GLU A 178 1.46 16.02 1.03
C GLU A 178 1.95 14.95 0.05
N GLU A 179 2.66 15.38 -1.00
CA GLU A 179 3.33 14.48 -1.93
C GLU A 179 4.75 14.20 -1.46
N LEU A 180 5.08 12.92 -1.24
CA LEU A 180 6.43 12.51 -0.85
C LEU A 180 7.04 11.56 -1.88
N GLY A 181 8.37 11.45 -1.85
CA GLY A 181 9.12 10.53 -2.68
C GLY A 181 8.92 9.05 -2.33
N LEU A 182 9.60 8.17 -3.06
CA LEU A 182 9.54 6.73 -2.82
C LEU A 182 10.00 6.37 -1.41
N LEU A 183 9.16 5.65 -0.67
CA LEU A 183 9.50 5.08 0.63
C LEU A 183 10.07 3.67 0.43
N ALA A 184 11.38 3.52 0.57
CA ALA A 184 12.08 2.25 0.40
C ALA A 184 13.19 2.06 1.43
N ARG A 185 13.49 0.80 1.74
CA ARG A 185 14.61 0.45 2.64
C ARG A 185 15.94 0.88 2.02
N LYS A 186 16.91 1.17 2.89
CA LYS A 186 18.30 1.38 2.46
C LYS A 186 18.81 0.15 1.70
N VAL A 187 19.46 0.39 0.58
CA VAL A 187 20.02 -0.68 -0.25
C VAL A 187 21.17 -1.36 0.50
N ASP A 188 21.06 -2.66 0.71
CA ASP A 188 22.17 -3.49 1.19
C ASP A 188 23.18 -3.69 0.05
N THR A 189 24.20 -2.83 0.05
CA THR A 189 25.26 -2.82 -0.98
C THR A 189 26.02 -4.14 -1.04
N ASN A 190 26.16 -4.86 0.08
CA ASN A 190 26.84 -6.15 0.12
C ASN A 190 26.01 -7.23 -0.57
N LYS A 191 24.71 -7.31 -0.30
CA LYS A 191 23.78 -8.20 -1.03
C LYS A 191 23.72 -7.85 -2.50
N LEU A 192 23.63 -6.55 -2.84
CA LEU A 192 23.64 -6.09 -4.22
C LEU A 192 24.91 -6.52 -4.96
N ASN A 193 26.08 -6.38 -4.33
CA ASN A 193 27.35 -6.80 -4.92
C ASN A 193 27.45 -8.32 -5.10
N LYS A 194 26.95 -9.11 -4.14
CA LYS A 194 26.85 -10.57 -4.29
C LYS A 194 25.93 -10.95 -5.45
N LEU A 195 24.78 -10.28 -5.58
CA LEU A 195 23.85 -10.48 -6.67
C LEU A 195 24.50 -10.14 -8.01
N LYS A 196 25.07 -8.94 -8.18
CA LYS A 196 25.78 -8.52 -9.41
C LYS A 196 26.81 -9.56 -9.88
N ARG A 197 27.55 -10.15 -8.95
CA ARG A 197 28.50 -11.24 -9.24
C ARG A 197 27.80 -12.52 -9.70
N SER A 198 26.69 -12.92 -9.08
CA SER A 198 25.96 -14.14 -9.43
C SER A 198 25.22 -14.05 -10.77
N ILE A 199 24.70 -12.86 -11.13
CA ILE A 199 24.03 -12.62 -12.41
C ILE A 199 24.96 -12.13 -13.52
N ASN A 200 26.28 -12.08 -13.25
CA ASN A 200 27.35 -11.61 -14.14
C ASN A 200 26.97 -10.35 -14.95
N THR A 201 26.40 -9.35 -14.27
CA THR A 201 26.03 -8.10 -14.92
C THR A 201 26.53 -6.92 -14.09
N THR A 202 27.09 -5.94 -14.79
CA THR A 202 27.52 -4.65 -14.24
C THR A 202 26.35 -3.68 -14.11
N THR A 203 25.21 -3.97 -14.75
CA THR A 203 24.01 -3.14 -14.80
C THR A 203 23.03 -3.49 -13.68
N ALA A 204 22.51 -2.48 -12.99
CA ALA A 204 21.43 -2.67 -12.02
C ALA A 204 20.12 -2.98 -12.76
N ARG A 205 19.41 -4.02 -12.32
CA ARG A 205 18.08 -4.39 -12.82
C ARG A 205 17.07 -3.99 -11.76
N ILE A 206 16.15 -3.07 -12.09
CA ILE A 206 15.05 -2.68 -11.19
C ILE A 206 13.81 -3.47 -11.62
N LEU A 207 13.22 -4.17 -10.65
CA LEU A 207 11.95 -4.87 -10.82
C LEU A 207 10.83 -3.97 -10.28
N ILE A 208 10.00 -3.44 -11.16
CA ILE A 208 8.78 -2.71 -10.78
C ILE A 208 7.61 -3.66 -11.01
N THR A 209 7.09 -4.24 -9.93
CA THR A 209 5.82 -4.97 -9.97
C THR A 209 4.74 -4.09 -9.34
N SER A 210 3.97 -3.35 -10.13
CA SER A 210 2.67 -2.84 -9.67
C SER A 210 1.57 -3.76 -10.21
N ILE A 211 0.57 -4.01 -9.38
CA ILE A 211 -0.49 -5.01 -9.62
C ILE A 211 -1.48 -4.59 -10.71
N ASN A 212 -1.44 -3.36 -11.24
CA ASN A 212 -2.39 -2.97 -12.30
C ASN A 212 -1.96 -1.73 -13.11
N ILE A 213 -1.05 -1.89 -14.08
CA ILE A 213 -0.77 -0.83 -15.06
C ILE A 213 -1.71 -1.03 -16.26
N ASN A 214 -2.99 -0.81 -16.01
CA ASN A 214 -4.02 -0.73 -17.05
C ASN A 214 -4.49 0.71 -17.28
N SER A 215 -4.01 1.69 -16.51
CA SER A 215 -4.24 3.11 -16.79
C SER A 215 -3.08 3.69 -17.61
N SER A 216 -3.40 4.33 -18.73
CA SER A 216 -2.45 5.06 -19.58
C SER A 216 -1.62 6.09 -18.81
N TYR A 217 -2.16 6.61 -17.70
CA TYR A 217 -1.48 7.53 -16.80
C TYR A 217 -0.20 6.96 -16.17
N GLN A 218 -0.21 5.67 -15.77
CA GLN A 218 0.94 5.03 -15.12
C GLN A 218 2.07 4.68 -16.12
N ILE A 219 1.75 4.59 -17.41
CA ILE A 219 2.73 4.27 -18.47
C ILE A 219 3.70 5.44 -18.68
N ASN A 220 3.22 6.69 -18.67
CA ASN A 220 4.06 7.86 -18.92
C ASN A 220 5.04 8.15 -17.77
N GLU A 221 4.62 7.94 -16.51
CA GLU A 221 5.53 7.98 -15.35
C GLU A 221 6.52 6.81 -15.36
N LEU A 222 6.11 5.63 -15.82
CA LEU A 222 7.03 4.51 -16.02
C LEU A 222 8.10 4.88 -17.07
N ILE A 223 7.71 5.54 -18.16
CA ILE A 223 8.62 6.00 -19.23
C ILE A 223 9.61 7.04 -18.71
N SER A 224 9.21 7.98 -17.85
CA SER A 224 10.15 8.92 -17.25
C SER A 224 11.17 8.21 -16.35
N ILE A 225 10.74 7.19 -15.58
CA ILE A 225 11.65 6.34 -14.79
C ILE A 225 12.57 5.50 -15.71
N LEU A 226 12.08 5.05 -16.87
CA LEU A 226 12.84 4.30 -17.88
C LEU A 226 13.90 5.14 -18.61
N THR A 227 13.81 6.47 -18.59
CA THR A 227 14.80 7.37 -19.20
C THR A 227 16.05 7.56 -18.34
N LEU A 228 16.03 7.08 -17.11
CA LEU A 228 17.22 6.87 -16.31
C LEU A 228 17.90 5.58 -16.81
N ASP A 229 19.23 5.55 -16.96
CA ASP A 229 20.04 4.43 -17.51
C ASP A 229 19.85 3.08 -16.76
N TYR A 230 18.67 2.47 -16.88
CA TYR A 230 18.25 1.27 -16.17
C TYR A 230 17.47 0.32 -17.08
N LEU A 231 17.71 -0.98 -16.89
CA LEU A 231 16.97 -2.05 -17.56
C LEU A 231 15.77 -2.46 -16.68
N VAL A 232 14.55 -2.31 -17.19
CA VAL A 232 13.31 -2.64 -16.47
C VAL A 232 12.77 -3.99 -16.92
N MET A 233 12.49 -4.87 -15.96
CA MET A 233 11.72 -6.08 -16.21
C MET A 233 10.24 -5.80 -15.98
N VAL A 234 9.51 -5.90 -17.08
CA VAL A 234 8.08 -5.67 -17.22
C VAL A 234 7.42 -7.06 -17.23
N PRO A 235 6.46 -7.38 -16.32
CA PRO A 235 5.71 -8.64 -16.40
C PRO A 235 5.12 -8.82 -17.80
N GLU A 236 5.07 -10.04 -18.34
CA GLU A 236 4.77 -10.31 -19.76
C GLU A 236 3.47 -9.64 -20.27
N LYS A 237 2.43 -9.55 -19.43
CA LYS A 237 1.17 -8.82 -19.72
C LYS A 237 1.35 -7.31 -19.88
N LEU A 238 2.31 -6.71 -19.20
CA LEU A 238 2.63 -5.28 -19.29
C LEU A 238 3.43 -4.94 -20.56
N PHE A 239 4.21 -5.90 -21.07
CA PHE A 239 4.98 -5.75 -22.30
C PHE A 239 4.07 -5.59 -23.53
N LEU A 240 2.93 -6.29 -23.52
CA LEU A 240 1.87 -6.16 -24.52
C LEU A 240 1.23 -4.76 -24.53
N ASN A 241 0.90 -4.20 -23.35
CA ASN A 241 0.28 -2.87 -23.26
C ASN A 241 1.23 -1.74 -23.68
N LEU A 242 2.53 -1.85 -23.38
CA LEU A 242 3.54 -0.86 -23.78
C LEU A 242 3.78 -0.84 -25.30
N ASN A 243 3.73 -1.99 -25.96
CA ASN A 243 3.83 -2.05 -27.43
C ASN A 243 2.57 -1.48 -28.10
N LEU A 244 1.38 -1.76 -27.57
CA LEU A 244 0.12 -1.20 -28.07
C LEU A 244 0.05 0.33 -27.92
N ALA A 245 0.56 0.89 -26.82
CA ALA A 245 0.65 2.33 -26.62
C ALA A 245 1.60 3.01 -27.64
N LYS A 246 2.77 2.41 -27.88
CA LYS A 246 3.72 2.91 -28.90
C LYS A 246 3.18 2.81 -30.33
N GLU A 247 2.39 1.79 -30.65
CA GLU A 247 1.74 1.67 -31.96
C GLU A 247 0.66 2.73 -32.17
N ASN A 248 -0.10 3.07 -31.12
CA ASN A 248 -1.13 4.11 -31.18
C ASN A 248 -0.54 5.54 -31.30
N ASP A 249 0.57 5.85 -30.61
CA ASP A 249 1.25 7.15 -30.78
C ASP A 249 1.82 7.32 -32.20
N ASN A 250 2.37 6.25 -32.79
CA ASN A 250 2.87 6.26 -34.17
C ASN A 250 1.77 6.37 -35.24
N LEU A 251 0.52 5.98 -34.92
CA LEU A 251 -0.62 6.15 -35.83
C LEU A 251 -1.13 7.59 -35.83
N HIS A 252 -1.02 8.31 -34.70
CA HIS A 252 -1.36 9.73 -34.60
C HIS A 252 -0.30 10.66 -35.22
N GLU A 253 0.98 10.28 -35.23
CA GLU A 253 2.01 11.05 -35.95
C GLU A 253 1.98 10.86 -37.48
N ARG A 254 1.37 9.78 -37.99
CA ARG A 254 1.27 9.50 -39.43
C ARG A 254 0.00 10.04 -40.09
N SER A 255 -0.84 10.74 -39.36
CA SER A 255 -2.13 11.28 -39.84
C SER A 255 -2.20 12.81 -39.93
N ASN A 256 -1.04 13.50 -39.94
CA ASN A 256 -0.91 14.92 -40.30
C ASN A 256 -0.13 15.09 -41.60
#